data_AF-A0A1M5S6B8-F1
#
_entry.id   AF-A0A1M5S6B8-F1
#
_cell.length_a   1.000
_cell.length_b   1.000
_cell.length_c   1.000
_cell.angle_alpha   90.00
_cell.angle_beta   90.00
_cell.angle_gamma   90.00
#
_symmetry.space_group_name_H-M   'P 1'
#
loop_
_entity.id
_entity.type
_entity.pdbx_description
1 polymer ?
#
loop_
_entity_poly.entity_id
_entity_poly.type
_entity_poly.pdbx_seq_one_letter_code
_entity_poly.pdbx_strand_id
1 'polypeptide(L)'
;LPDFRYAFFGLREETDIEDVNDIMLKTFLQVLLLKKGLEEGRIKVEVEKIFWQMREMERGYSYLQVSIIEYILGAVEKVDEEILIECIEKILPERREDLMTLAEKWRREGIKEGIEKGIREGREQGIQEGIAKGIEQGIEKAALNALREGLDVKLISRLTGLSVERIEELKKKLN
;
A
#
# COMPACT_ATOMS: atom_id res chain seq x y z
N LEU A 1 -34.26 -11.11 22.26
CA LEU A 1 -33.10 -11.16 21.32
C LEU A 1 -33.62 -11.74 20.03
N PRO A 2 -33.42 -11.11 18.86
CA PRO A 2 -33.82 -11.71 17.59
C PRO A 2 -32.92 -12.92 17.33
N ASP A 3 -33.53 -14.05 16.98
CA ASP A 3 -32.84 -15.30 16.66
C ASP A 3 -32.57 -15.31 15.15
N PHE A 4 -31.36 -14.92 14.76
CA PHE A 4 -30.95 -14.91 13.35
C PHE A 4 -30.34 -16.26 12.99
N ARG A 5 -30.88 -16.89 11.93
CA ARG A 5 -30.25 -18.04 11.29
C ARG A 5 -29.29 -17.54 10.20
N TYR A 6 -28.01 -17.81 10.37
CA TYR A 6 -26.99 -17.50 9.37
C TYR A 6 -26.90 -18.62 8.34
N ALA A 7 -26.86 -18.26 7.06
CA ALA A 7 -26.47 -19.15 5.97
C ALA A 7 -25.12 -18.67 5.45
N PHE A 8 -24.10 -19.53 5.54
CA PHE A 8 -22.79 -19.25 4.94
C PHE A 8 -22.84 -19.66 3.47
N PHE A 9 -22.75 -18.68 2.58
CA PHE A 9 -22.63 -18.90 1.14
C PHE A 9 -21.17 -18.74 0.71
N GLY A 10 -20.64 -19.79 0.07
CA GLY A 10 -19.31 -19.75 -0.51
C GLY A 10 -19.37 -19.08 -1.88
N LEU A 11 -18.89 -17.84 -1.98
CA LEU A 11 -18.82 -17.11 -3.24
C LEU A 11 -17.53 -17.47 -3.98
N ARG A 12 -17.63 -18.27 -5.05
CA ARG A 12 -16.48 -18.80 -5.80
C ARG A 12 -16.50 -18.43 -7.26
N GLU A 13 -17.63 -18.58 -7.92
CA GLU A 13 -17.79 -18.43 -9.35
C GLU A 13 -19.06 -17.63 -9.66
N GLU A 14 -19.19 -17.15 -10.90
CA GLU A 14 -20.38 -16.40 -11.33
C GLU A 14 -21.66 -17.23 -11.24
N THR A 15 -21.56 -18.55 -11.43
CA THR A 15 -22.68 -19.50 -11.31
C THR A 15 -23.30 -19.49 -9.91
N ASP A 16 -22.54 -19.13 -8.86
CA ASP A 16 -23.03 -19.10 -7.48
C ASP A 16 -24.09 -18.01 -7.24
N ILE A 17 -24.23 -17.08 -8.19
CA ILE A 17 -25.11 -15.92 -8.08
C ILE A 17 -26.07 -15.77 -9.26
N GLU A 18 -26.17 -16.79 -10.13
CA GLU A 18 -27.07 -16.77 -11.29
C GLU A 18 -28.53 -16.59 -10.86
N ASP A 19 -28.95 -17.35 -9.84
CA ASP A 19 -30.32 -17.37 -9.29
C ASP A 19 -30.67 -16.16 -8.41
N VAL A 20 -29.72 -15.24 -8.19
CA VAL A 20 -29.98 -14.02 -7.40
C VAL A 20 -30.84 -13.07 -8.23
N ASN A 21 -32.12 -12.96 -7.87
CA ASN A 21 -33.08 -12.11 -8.57
C ASN A 21 -32.98 -10.62 -8.17
N ASP A 22 -32.47 -10.33 -6.98
CA ASP A 22 -32.28 -8.95 -6.53
C ASP A 22 -31.05 -8.35 -7.22
N ILE A 23 -31.28 -7.33 -8.06
CA ILE A 23 -30.23 -6.72 -8.88
C ILE A 23 -29.12 -6.10 -8.03
N MET A 24 -29.46 -5.48 -6.90
CA MET A 24 -28.49 -4.82 -6.03
C MET A 24 -27.59 -5.84 -5.34
N LEU A 25 -28.19 -6.89 -4.79
CA LEU A 25 -27.46 -8.00 -4.19
C LEU A 25 -26.59 -8.70 -5.23
N LYS A 26 -27.12 -8.95 -6.43
CA LYS A 26 -26.36 -9.58 -7.52
C LYS A 26 -25.14 -8.75 -7.91
N THR A 27 -25.32 -7.44 -8.15
CA THR A 27 -24.23 -6.54 -8.47
C THR A 27 -23.19 -6.48 -7.35
N PHE A 28 -23.61 -6.39 -6.09
CA PHE A 28 -22.70 -6.39 -4.95
C PHE A 28 -21.86 -7.67 -4.90
N LEU A 29 -22.46 -8.85 -5.10
CA LEU A 29 -21.73 -10.11 -5.10
C LEU A 29 -20.78 -10.23 -6.31
N GLN A 30 -21.15 -9.72 -7.49
CA GLN A 30 -20.24 -9.67 -8.65
C GLN A 30 -19.02 -8.79 -8.39
N VAL A 31 -19.21 -7.65 -7.75
CA VAL A 31 -18.12 -6.76 -7.34
C VAL A 31 -17.17 -7.45 -6.34
N LEU A 32 -17.70 -8.27 -5.43
CA LEU A 32 -16.86 -9.09 -4.54
C LEU A 32 -16.11 -10.21 -5.29
N LEU A 33 -16.76 -10.85 -6.28
CA LEU A 33 -16.12 -11.85 -7.14
C LEU A 33 -14.95 -11.24 -7.94
N LEU A 34 -15.11 -10.01 -8.46
CA LEU A 34 -14.04 -9.29 -9.14
C LEU A 34 -12.79 -9.16 -8.26
N LYS A 35 -12.96 -8.80 -6.97
CA LYS A 35 -11.84 -8.67 -6.02
C LYS A 35 -11.11 -9.99 -5.77
N LYS A 36 -11.82 -11.12 -5.82
CA LYS A 36 -11.24 -12.45 -5.57
C LYS A 36 -10.21 -12.85 -6.64
N GLY A 37 -10.23 -12.17 -7.78
CA GLY A 37 -9.32 -12.39 -8.91
C GLY A 37 -10.02 -13.18 -10.01
N LEU A 38 -10.29 -12.51 -11.12
CA LEU A 38 -10.72 -13.13 -12.37
C LEU A 38 -9.54 -13.29 -13.32
N GLU A 39 -9.69 -14.20 -14.29
CA GLU A 39 -8.81 -14.24 -15.47
C GLU A 39 -8.87 -12.89 -16.19
N GLU A 40 -7.71 -12.36 -16.60
CA GLU A 40 -7.59 -11.01 -17.18
C GLU A 40 -8.52 -10.78 -18.39
N GLY A 41 -8.75 -11.81 -19.20
CA GLY A 41 -9.67 -11.75 -20.35
C GLY A 41 -11.15 -11.63 -20.00
N ARG A 42 -11.55 -11.91 -18.75
CA ARG A 42 -12.95 -11.83 -18.29
C ARG A 42 -13.29 -10.54 -17.57
N ILE A 43 -12.28 -9.78 -17.13
CA ILE A 43 -12.47 -8.55 -16.33
C ILE A 43 -13.35 -7.54 -17.06
N LYS A 44 -13.05 -7.24 -18.34
CA LYS A 44 -13.85 -6.28 -19.13
C LYS A 44 -15.32 -6.68 -19.19
N VAL A 45 -15.59 -7.95 -19.48
CA VAL A 45 -16.96 -8.46 -19.62
C VAL A 45 -17.73 -8.34 -18.30
N GLU A 46 -17.10 -8.67 -17.17
CA GLU A 46 -17.75 -8.56 -15.86
C GLU A 46 -17.97 -7.11 -15.43
N VAL A 47 -17.00 -6.22 -15.69
CA VAL A 47 -17.17 -4.79 -15.45
C VAL A 47 -18.33 -4.26 -16.30
N GLU A 48 -18.39 -4.57 -17.60
CA GLU A 48 -19.51 -4.17 -18.46
C GLU A 48 -20.86 -4.66 -17.90
N LYS A 49 -20.96 -5.92 -17.45
CA LYS A 49 -22.20 -6.47 -16.85
C LYS A 49 -22.63 -5.67 -15.61
N ILE A 50 -21.71 -5.36 -14.71
CA ILE A 50 -21.98 -4.59 -13.50
C ILE A 50 -22.51 -3.20 -13.86
N PHE A 51 -21.88 -2.53 -14.83
CA PHE A 51 -22.29 -1.20 -15.26
C PHE A 51 -23.68 -1.20 -15.91
N TRP A 52 -24.00 -2.23 -16.70
CA TRP A 52 -25.35 -2.43 -17.21
C TRP A 52 -26.38 -2.60 -16.09
N GLN A 53 -26.08 -3.42 -15.08
CA GLN A 53 -26.99 -3.59 -13.95
C GLN A 53 -27.19 -2.29 -13.19
N MET A 54 -26.11 -1.53 -12.96
CA MET A 54 -26.16 -0.23 -12.32
C MET A 54 -27.10 0.72 -13.06
N ARG A 55 -27.07 0.74 -14.40
CA ARG A 55 -27.94 1.57 -15.23
C ARG A 55 -29.42 1.24 -15.05
N GLU A 56 -29.74 -0.03 -14.86
CA GLU A 56 -31.11 -0.52 -14.68
C GLU A 56 -31.62 -0.36 -13.23
N MET A 57 -30.74 -0.04 -12.27
CA MET A 57 -31.15 0.27 -10.89
C MET A 57 -31.99 1.54 -10.82
N GLU A 58 -32.99 1.56 -9.94
CA GLU A 58 -33.81 2.76 -9.72
C GLU A 58 -32.96 3.97 -9.30
N ARG A 59 -33.39 5.18 -9.68
CA ARG A 59 -32.65 6.45 -9.44
C ARG A 59 -32.25 6.70 -7.98
N GLY A 60 -32.93 6.07 -7.01
CA GLY A 60 -32.62 6.15 -5.58
C GLY A 60 -31.26 5.56 -5.19
N TYR A 61 -30.61 4.78 -6.07
CA TYR A 61 -29.33 4.12 -5.79
C TYR A 61 -28.10 4.89 -6.29
N SER A 62 -28.22 6.19 -6.56
CA SER A 62 -27.12 7.03 -7.06
C SER A 62 -25.85 6.95 -6.22
N TYR A 63 -25.98 6.96 -4.89
CA TYR A 63 -24.83 6.84 -3.98
C TYR A 63 -24.18 5.45 -4.09
N LEU A 64 -24.99 4.40 -4.21
CA LEU A 64 -24.49 3.03 -4.32
C LEU A 64 -23.70 2.83 -5.62
N GLN A 65 -24.15 3.44 -6.73
CA GLN A 65 -23.43 3.42 -8.00
C GLN A 65 -22.02 4.00 -7.85
N VAL A 66 -21.89 5.16 -7.19
CA VAL A 66 -20.59 5.80 -6.91
C VAL A 66 -19.73 4.90 -6.02
N SER A 67 -20.30 4.28 -4.98
CA SER A 67 -19.57 3.34 -4.12
C SER A 67 -19.10 2.08 -4.85
N ILE A 68 -19.88 1.57 -5.82
CA ILE A 68 -19.47 0.44 -6.66
C ILE A 68 -18.29 0.84 -7.55
N ILE A 69 -18.34 2.01 -8.19
CA ILE A 69 -17.23 2.54 -9.00
C ILE A 69 -15.97 2.71 -8.15
N GLU A 70 -16.11 3.35 -6.97
CA GLU A 70 -15.02 3.52 -6.01
C GLU A 70 -14.44 2.16 -5.57
N TYR A 71 -15.28 1.16 -5.34
CA TYR A 71 -14.80 -0.18 -4.99
C TYR A 71 -14.05 -0.84 -6.15
N ILE A 72 -14.60 -0.84 -7.37
CA ILE A 72 -13.96 -1.50 -8.53
C ILE A 72 -12.58 -0.89 -8.79
N LEU A 73 -12.46 0.44 -8.71
CA LEU A 73 -11.21 1.16 -8.98
C LEU A 73 -10.02 0.65 -8.15
N GLY A 74 -10.21 0.09 -6.95
CA GLY A 74 -9.09 -0.21 -6.04
C GLY A 74 -9.24 -1.42 -5.16
N ALA A 75 -10.35 -2.12 -5.30
CA ALA A 75 -10.35 -3.54 -5.01
C ALA A 75 -9.61 -4.32 -6.10
N VAL A 76 -9.46 -3.78 -7.31
CA VAL A 76 -8.94 -4.52 -8.46
C VAL A 76 -7.73 -3.79 -9.06
N GLU A 77 -6.53 -4.12 -8.58
CA GLU A 77 -5.25 -3.65 -9.14
C GLU A 77 -5.09 -3.93 -10.65
N LYS A 78 -5.91 -4.85 -11.18
CA LYS A 78 -5.88 -5.33 -12.57
C LYS A 78 -6.94 -4.72 -13.49
N VAL A 79 -7.82 -3.86 -12.99
CA VAL A 79 -8.77 -3.17 -13.88
C VAL A 79 -8.05 -1.98 -14.49
N ASP A 80 -7.82 -2.06 -15.79
CA ASP A 80 -7.27 -0.93 -16.53
C ASP A 80 -8.24 0.26 -16.46
N GLU A 81 -7.70 1.44 -16.19
CA GLU A 81 -8.46 2.70 -16.16
C GLU A 81 -9.19 2.92 -17.48
N GLU A 82 -8.58 2.51 -18.59
CA GLU A 82 -9.14 2.59 -19.93
C GLU A 82 -10.45 1.81 -20.07
N ILE A 83 -10.52 0.59 -19.49
CA ILE A 83 -11.74 -0.23 -19.49
C ILE A 83 -12.85 0.49 -18.72
N LEU A 84 -12.52 1.09 -17.58
CA LEU A 84 -13.52 1.78 -16.76
C LEU A 84 -14.06 3.03 -17.44
N ILE A 85 -13.17 3.83 -18.03
CA ILE A 85 -13.55 5.03 -18.80
C ILE A 85 -14.44 4.62 -19.97
N GLU A 86 -14.06 3.60 -20.75
CA GLU A 86 -14.87 3.11 -21.87
C GLU A 86 -16.26 2.68 -21.41
N CYS A 87 -16.36 1.91 -20.33
CA CYS A 87 -17.64 1.45 -19.78
C CYS A 87 -18.52 2.61 -19.31
N ILE A 88 -17.92 3.60 -18.64
CA ILE A 88 -18.65 4.77 -18.14
C ILE A 88 -19.17 5.63 -19.28
N GLU A 89 -18.32 5.97 -20.24
CA GLU A 89 -18.72 6.80 -21.38
C GLU A 89 -19.81 6.13 -22.21
N LYS A 90 -19.79 4.80 -22.32
CA LYS A 90 -20.77 4.03 -23.09
C LYS A 90 -22.08 3.75 -22.36
N ILE A 91 -22.02 3.43 -21.06
CA ILE A 91 -23.17 2.88 -20.31
C ILE A 91 -23.75 3.90 -19.33
N LEU A 92 -22.90 4.67 -18.63
CA LEU A 92 -23.28 5.61 -17.57
C LEU A 92 -22.63 6.99 -17.76
N PRO A 93 -22.86 7.68 -18.90
CA PRO A 93 -22.16 8.92 -19.23
C PRO A 93 -22.39 10.04 -18.19
N GLU A 94 -23.51 10.02 -17.48
CA GLU A 94 -23.82 10.95 -16.39
C GLU A 94 -22.89 10.80 -15.17
N ARG A 95 -22.20 9.67 -15.03
CA ARG A 95 -21.25 9.36 -13.94
C ARG A 95 -19.80 9.70 -14.27
N ARG A 96 -19.53 10.27 -15.45
CA ARG A 96 -18.17 10.61 -15.90
C ARG A 96 -17.46 11.58 -14.94
N GLU A 97 -18.17 12.56 -14.41
CA GLU A 97 -17.59 13.53 -13.48
C GLU A 97 -17.30 12.92 -12.10
N ASP A 98 -18.17 12.01 -11.64
CA ASP A 98 -17.97 11.25 -10.41
C ASP A 98 -16.67 10.43 -10.51
N LEU A 99 -16.43 9.78 -11.67
CA LEU A 99 -15.20 9.03 -11.93
C LEU A 99 -13.95 9.90 -11.87
N MET A 100 -13.95 11.03 -12.56
CA MET A 100 -12.79 11.94 -12.59
C MET A 100 -12.43 12.43 -11.19
N THR A 101 -13.46 12.72 -10.38
CA THR A 101 -13.29 13.13 -8.98
C THR A 101 -12.69 12.01 -8.13
N LEU A 102 -13.18 10.78 -8.29
CA LEU A 102 -12.66 9.60 -7.58
C LEU A 102 -11.21 9.29 -7.97
N ALA A 103 -10.90 9.29 -9.27
CA ALA A 103 -9.55 9.05 -9.78
C ALA A 103 -8.55 10.10 -9.25
N GLU A 104 -8.93 11.37 -9.24
CA GLU A 104 -8.08 12.44 -8.71
C GLU A 104 -7.88 12.32 -7.18
N LYS A 105 -8.93 11.97 -6.43
CA LYS A 105 -8.82 11.68 -4.99
C LYS A 105 -7.80 10.57 -4.73
N TRP A 106 -7.85 9.50 -5.51
CA TRP A 106 -6.98 8.34 -5.33
C TRP A 106 -5.55 8.59 -5.76
N ARG A 107 -5.34 9.30 -6.86
CA ARG A 107 -4.01 9.78 -7.24
C ARG A 107 -3.38 10.57 -6.10
N ARG A 108 -4.16 11.47 -5.47
CA ARG A 108 -3.70 12.26 -4.32
C ARG A 108 -3.38 11.39 -3.10
N GLU A 109 -4.23 10.42 -2.78
CA GLU A 109 -4.02 9.48 -1.68
C GLU A 109 -2.78 8.61 -1.91
N GLY A 110 -2.60 8.06 -3.12
CA GLY A 110 -1.43 7.26 -3.49
C GLY A 110 -0.12 8.06 -3.45
N ILE A 111 -0.13 9.32 -3.91
CA ILE A 111 1.03 10.22 -3.77
C ILE A 111 1.34 10.46 -2.29
N LYS A 112 0.32 10.74 -1.48
CA LYS A 112 0.48 10.98 -0.05
C LYS A 112 1.07 9.76 0.66
N GLU A 113 0.54 8.57 0.40
CA GLU A 113 1.05 7.32 0.97
C GLU A 113 2.51 7.06 0.54
N GLY A 114 2.83 7.27 -0.74
CA GLY A 114 4.18 7.13 -1.26
C GLY A 114 5.18 8.08 -0.58
N ILE A 115 4.80 9.34 -0.36
CA ILE A 115 5.62 10.32 0.37
C ILE A 115 5.78 9.91 1.83
N GLU A 116 4.70 9.54 2.51
CA GLU A 116 4.74 9.12 3.92
C GLU A 116 5.64 7.89 4.13
N LYS A 117 5.55 6.90 3.22
CA LYS A 117 6.40 5.72 3.21
C LYS A 117 7.87 6.10 2.99
N GLY A 118 8.15 6.91 1.97
CA GLY A 118 9.51 7.35 1.67
C GLY A 118 10.16 8.16 2.81
N ILE A 119 9.41 9.06 3.46
CA ILE A 119 9.90 9.80 4.63
C ILE A 119 10.18 8.86 5.80
N ARG A 120 9.31 7.89 6.05
CA ARG A 120 9.48 6.92 7.14
C ARG A 120 10.74 6.08 6.94
N GLU A 121 10.87 5.46 5.77
CA GLU A 121 12.02 4.62 5.42
C GLU A 121 13.33 5.43 5.44
N GLY A 122 13.33 6.63 4.83
CA GLY A 122 14.51 7.50 4.82
C GLY A 122 14.92 7.98 6.22
N ARG A 123 13.94 8.28 7.10
CA ARG A 123 14.22 8.67 8.49
C ARG A 123 14.78 7.50 9.28
N GLU A 124 14.22 6.31 9.14
CA GLU A 124 14.68 5.12 9.86
C GLU A 124 16.12 4.78 9.46
N GLN A 125 16.41 4.73 8.15
CA GLN A 125 17.75 4.50 7.64
C GLN A 125 18.73 5.59 8.11
N GLY A 126 18.35 6.86 8.01
CA GLY A 126 19.18 7.98 8.45
C GLY A 126 19.52 7.96 9.95
N ILE A 127 18.56 7.57 10.79
CA ILE A 127 18.79 7.41 12.23
C ILE A 127 19.75 6.25 12.50
N GLN A 128 19.54 5.09 11.87
CA GLN A 128 20.40 3.93 12.07
C GLN A 128 21.85 4.23 11.64
N GLU A 129 22.05 4.81 10.45
CA GLU A 129 23.36 5.20 9.97
C GLU A 129 24.01 6.28 10.85
N GLY A 130 23.21 7.26 11.31
CA GLY A 130 23.68 8.32 12.20
C GLY A 130 24.15 7.80 13.55
N ILE A 131 23.40 6.89 14.17
CA ILE A 131 23.77 6.25 15.43
C ILE A 131 25.04 5.41 15.25
N ALA A 132 25.13 4.59 14.20
CA ALA A 132 26.31 3.76 13.94
C ALA A 132 27.57 4.61 13.77
N LYS A 133 27.52 5.64 12.93
CA LYS A 133 28.64 6.59 12.72
C LYS A 133 28.97 7.34 14.01
N GLY A 134 27.97 7.75 14.78
CA GLY A 134 28.17 8.46 16.06
C GLY A 134 28.86 7.59 17.11
N ILE A 135 28.48 6.31 17.21
CA ILE A 135 29.13 5.33 18.10
C ILE A 135 30.59 5.11 17.67
N GLU A 136 30.84 4.86 16.39
CA GLU A 136 32.20 4.67 15.87
C GLU A 136 33.09 5.87 16.17
N GLN A 137 32.63 7.08 15.83
CA GLN A 137 33.36 8.33 16.12
C GLN A 137 33.58 8.54 17.62
N GLY A 138 32.61 8.19 18.45
CA GLY A 138 32.72 8.26 19.91
C GLY A 138 33.80 7.32 20.46
N ILE A 139 33.82 6.08 19.97
CA ILE A 139 34.82 5.06 20.34
C ILE A 139 36.23 5.52 19.93
N GLU A 140 36.39 6.04 18.70
CA GLU A 140 37.68 6.56 18.24
C GLU A 140 38.15 7.77 19.04
N LYS A 141 37.24 8.69 19.35
CA LYS A 141 37.56 9.87 20.18
C LYS A 141 37.99 9.46 21.59
N ALA A 142 37.35 8.45 22.18
CA ALA A 142 37.74 7.89 23.47
C ALA A 142 39.13 7.25 23.41
N ALA A 143 39.42 6.46 22.36
CA ALA A 143 40.75 5.88 22.15
C ALA A 143 41.85 6.95 21.98
N LEU A 144 41.58 8.00 21.19
CA LEU A 144 42.52 9.13 21.02
C LEU A 144 42.82 9.84 22.35
N ASN A 145 41.79 10.07 23.16
CA ASN A 145 41.99 10.69 24.48
C ASN A 145 42.80 9.76 25.40
N ALA A 146 42.51 8.45 25.40
CA ALA A 146 43.28 7.48 26.18
C ALA A 146 44.77 7.42 25.75
N LEU A 147 45.05 7.51 24.44
CA LEU A 147 46.42 7.60 23.93
C LEU A 147 47.14 8.86 24.41
N ARG A 148 46.46 10.01 24.45
CA ARG A 148 47.01 11.28 24.96
C ARG A 148 47.35 11.21 26.45
N GLU A 149 46.54 10.50 27.23
CA GLU A 149 46.78 10.23 28.66
C GLU A 149 47.86 9.16 28.90
N GLY A 150 48.45 8.59 27.84
CA GLY A 150 49.54 7.62 27.95
C GLY A 150 49.11 6.18 28.26
N LEU A 151 47.83 5.83 28.05
CA LEU A 151 47.37 4.45 28.24
C LEU A 151 47.99 3.52 27.19
N ASP A 152 48.26 2.27 27.60
CA ASP A 152 48.82 1.24 26.73
C ASP A 152 47.83 0.80 25.63
N VAL A 153 48.35 0.55 24.43
CA VAL A 153 47.55 0.19 23.24
C VAL A 153 46.74 -1.09 23.45
N LYS A 154 47.28 -2.10 24.16
CA LYS A 154 46.52 -3.34 24.44
C LYS A 154 45.41 -3.11 25.47
N LEU A 155 45.56 -2.15 26.38
CA LEU A 155 44.49 -1.76 27.29
C LEU A 155 43.38 -1.02 26.56
N ILE A 156 43.72 -0.07 25.68
CA ILE A 156 42.76 0.67 24.87
C ILE A 156 41.96 -0.29 23.98
N SER A 157 42.62 -1.20 23.27
CA SER A 157 41.98 -2.22 22.42
C SER A 157 40.94 -3.05 23.19
N ARG A 158 41.27 -3.50 24.40
CA ARG A 158 40.33 -4.25 25.25
C ARG A 158 39.13 -3.42 25.72
N LEU A 159 39.31 -2.12 25.95
CA LEU A 159 38.25 -1.25 26.48
C LEU A 159 37.32 -0.70 25.40
N THR A 160 37.86 -0.41 24.22
CA THR A 160 37.11 0.22 23.13
C THR A 160 36.60 -0.78 22.09
N GLY A 161 37.13 -2.02 22.12
CA GLY A 161 36.85 -3.03 21.10
C GLY A 161 37.52 -2.77 19.75
N LEU A 162 38.32 -1.71 19.63
CA LEU A 162 39.08 -1.41 18.41
C LEU A 162 40.24 -2.40 18.25
N SER A 163 40.59 -2.71 17.01
CA SER A 163 41.79 -3.48 16.71
C SER A 163 43.06 -2.68 17.04
N VAL A 164 44.14 -3.39 17.32
CA VAL A 164 45.45 -2.77 17.60
C VAL A 164 45.90 -1.95 16.39
N GLU A 165 45.66 -2.44 15.17
CA GLU A 165 45.99 -1.74 13.92
C GLU A 165 45.25 -0.40 13.84
N ARG A 166 43.94 -0.37 14.16
CA ARG A 166 43.15 0.86 14.12
C ARG A 166 43.64 1.88 15.15
N ILE A 167 44.04 1.43 16.34
CA ILE A 167 44.57 2.31 17.39
C ILE A 167 45.94 2.88 16.98
N GLU A 168 46.80 2.08 16.35
CA GLU A 168 48.09 2.55 15.82
C GLU A 168 47.91 3.55 14.66
N GLU A 169 46.90 3.37 13.80
CA GLU A 169 46.52 4.38 12.80
C GLU A 169 46.08 5.71 13.45
N LEU A 170 45.23 5.64 14.48
CA LEU A 170 44.79 6.81 15.23
C LEU A 170 45.97 7.52 15.91
N LYS A 171 46.93 6.76 16.45
CA LYS A 171 48.16 7.26 17.06
C LYS A 171 49.05 8.00 16.05
N LYS A 172 49.12 7.55 14.79
CA LYS A 172 49.85 8.26 13.72
C LYS A 172 49.23 9.62 13.39
N LYS A 173 47.92 9.80 13.59
CA LYS A 173 47.23 11.09 13.37
C LYS A 173 47.45 12.11 14.50
N LEU A 174 48.03 11.69 15.63
CA LEU A 174 48.37 12.55 16.77
C LEU A 174 49.78 13.17 16.66
N ASN A 175 50.65 12.59 15.83
CA ASN A 175 52.01 13.05 15.54
C ASN A 175 52.05 13.88 14.26
#